data_AF-A0A8W8LMG3-F1
#
_entry.id   AF-A0A8W8LMG3-F1
#
_cell.length_a   1.000
_cell.length_b   1.000
_cell.length_c   1.000
_cell.angle_alpha   90.00
_cell.angle_beta   90.00
_cell.angle_gamma   90.00
#
_symmetry.space_group_name_H-M   'P 1'
#
loop_
_entity.id
_entity.type
_entity.pdbx_description
1 polymer ?
#
loop_
_entity_poly.entity_id
_entity_poly.type
_entity_poly.pdbx_seq_one_letter_code
_entity_poly.pdbx_strand_id
1 'polypeptide(L)'
;MVMLSFMIFVVAEICATQCPEKGYNNCCTDYEWDGILGNCTRCKPGYYGINCNNTCPYPNFGYACQQNCSQKCSKEECDFAKGCSSEYNVELLYSKWSKSIALAILVRI
;
A
#
# COMPACT_ATOMS: atom_id res chain seq x y z
N MET A 1 16.16 7.65 -29.50
CA MET A 1 15.92 6.47 -28.63
C MET A 1 16.71 6.47 -27.32
N VAL A 2 17.82 7.21 -27.18
CA VAL A 2 18.61 7.27 -25.92
C VAL A 2 18.07 8.25 -24.87
N MET A 3 17.20 9.21 -25.24
CA MET A 3 16.65 10.18 -24.28
C MET A 3 15.68 9.57 -23.25
N LEU A 4 15.14 8.38 -23.49
CA LEU A 4 14.22 7.69 -22.57
C LEU A 4 14.95 6.82 -21.54
N SER A 5 16.13 6.28 -21.88
CA SER A 5 16.93 5.48 -20.95
C SER A 5 17.71 6.33 -19.94
N PHE A 6 18.20 7.51 -20.33
CA PHE A 6 18.85 8.44 -19.39
C PHE A 6 17.88 8.97 -18.33
N MET A 7 16.61 9.20 -18.69
CA MET A 7 15.59 9.60 -17.72
C MET A 7 15.31 8.50 -16.69
N ILE A 8 15.41 7.22 -17.06
CA ILE A 8 15.19 6.10 -16.13
C ILE A 8 16.32 5.99 -15.10
N PHE A 9 17.58 6.21 -15.49
CA PHE A 9 18.70 6.21 -14.55
C PHE A 9 18.69 7.43 -13.61
N VAL A 10 18.27 8.59 -14.11
CA VAL A 10 18.17 9.80 -13.29
C VAL A 10 17.04 9.66 -12.26
N VAL A 11 15.85 9.15 -12.61
CA VAL A 11 14.66 9.08 -11.71
C VAL A 11 14.89 8.28 -10.42
N ALA A 12 15.75 7.25 -10.42
CA ALA A 12 16.01 6.45 -9.22
C ALA A 12 16.94 7.14 -8.20
N GLU A 13 17.86 8.00 -8.65
CA GLU A 13 18.83 8.68 -7.77
C GLU A 13 18.28 10.01 -7.19
N ILE A 14 17.28 10.63 -7.84
CA ILE A 14 16.65 11.89 -7.35
C ILE A 14 15.60 11.68 -6.25
N CYS A 15 15.04 10.49 -6.06
CA CYS A 15 14.05 10.27 -5.00
C CYS A 15 14.63 10.43 -3.59
N ALA A 16 15.96 10.28 -3.42
CA ALA A 16 16.64 10.40 -2.12
C ALA A 16 17.13 11.83 -1.80
N THR A 17 17.24 12.72 -2.79
CA THR A 17 17.86 14.05 -2.64
C THR A 17 16.85 15.20 -2.54
N GLN A 18 15.56 14.94 -2.75
CA GLN A 18 14.53 15.96 -2.89
C GLN A 18 13.55 15.97 -1.72
N CYS A 19 14.00 16.35 -0.52
CA CYS A 19 13.08 16.87 0.49
C CYS A 19 13.21 18.39 0.54
N PRO A 20 12.47 19.13 -0.30
CA PRO A 20 12.51 20.59 -0.32
C PRO A 20 11.98 21.20 0.99
N GLU A 21 11.16 20.45 1.74
CA GLU A 21 10.55 20.88 2.98
C GLU A 21 10.93 19.90 4.10
N LYS A 22 11.92 20.29 4.92
CA LYS A 22 12.20 19.60 6.18
C LYS A 22 11.02 19.85 7.12
N GLY A 23 10.31 18.78 7.47
CA GLY A 23 9.21 18.81 8.43
C GLY A 23 9.71 18.73 9.87
N TYR A 24 8.88 18.14 10.74
CA TYR A 24 9.20 17.91 12.14
C TYR A 24 10.34 16.88 12.29
N ASN A 25 11.24 17.09 13.27
CA ASN A 25 12.43 16.26 13.51
C ASN A 25 13.37 16.05 12.30
N ASN A 26 13.36 16.98 11.32
CA ASN A 26 14.10 16.88 10.05
C ASN A 26 13.64 15.75 9.11
N CYS A 27 12.49 15.13 9.37
CA CYS A 27 11.90 14.16 8.44
C CYS A 27 11.09 14.87 7.35
N CYS A 28 11.03 14.26 6.17
CA CYS A 28 10.25 14.76 5.05
C CYS A 28 8.75 14.53 5.31
N THR A 29 7.88 15.23 4.57
CA THR A 29 6.45 14.91 4.54
C THR A 29 6.25 13.43 4.19
N ASP A 30 5.29 12.76 4.84
CA ASP A 30 5.03 11.32 4.74
C ASP A 30 6.08 10.40 5.39
N TYR A 31 6.93 10.97 6.25
CA TYR A 31 7.84 10.24 7.14
C TYR A 31 7.69 10.68 8.59
N GLU A 32 7.97 9.77 9.52
CA GLU A 32 8.04 10.02 10.96
C GLU A 32 9.39 9.59 11.53
N TRP A 33 9.83 10.24 12.61
CA TRP A 33 11.06 9.86 13.31
C TRP A 33 10.83 8.60 14.14
N ASP A 34 11.57 7.52 13.83
CA ASP A 34 11.60 6.32 14.63
C ASP A 34 12.72 6.44 15.68
N GLY A 35 12.32 6.58 16.95
CA GLY A 35 13.26 6.71 18.07
C GLY A 35 14.05 5.44 18.40
N ILE A 36 13.63 4.28 17.91
CA ILE A 36 14.31 3.00 18.10
C ILE A 36 15.37 2.82 17.02
N LEU A 37 15.00 3.08 15.76
CA LEU A 37 15.92 2.96 14.61
C LEU A 37 16.85 4.16 14.46
N GLY A 38 16.48 5.32 15.04
CA GLY A 38 17.23 6.56 14.90
C GLY A 38 17.21 7.12 13.48
N ASN A 39 16.13 6.89 12.73
CA ASN A 39 15.97 7.35 11.35
C ASN A 39 14.52 7.77 11.04
N CYS A 40 14.33 8.43 9.89
CA CYS A 40 13.00 8.72 9.38
C CYS A 40 12.43 7.49 8.66
N THR A 41 11.29 6.99 9.12
CA THR A 41 10.57 5.88 8.51
C THR A 41 9.34 6.40 7.78
N ARG A 42 8.95 5.72 6.71
CA ARG A 42 7.76 6.08 5.94
C ARG A 42 6.52 5.87 6.79
N CYS A 43 5.52 6.74 6.63
CA CYS A 43 4.22 6.54 7.25
C CYS A 43 3.60 5.16 6.94
N LYS A 44 2.90 4.64 7.94
CA LYS A 44 2.10 3.42 7.81
C LYS A 44 1.04 3.58 6.72
N PRO A 45 0.57 2.48 6.09
CA PRO A 45 -0.53 2.53 5.14
C PRO A 45 -1.71 3.31 5.71
N GLY A 46 -2.27 4.19 4.89
CA GLY A 46 -3.42 4.99 5.28
C GLY A 46 -3.11 6.26 6.06
N TYR A 47 -1.85 6.49 6.42
CA TYR A 47 -1.39 7.72 7.07
C TYR A 47 -0.46 8.51 6.15
N TYR A 48 -0.54 9.84 6.25
CA TYR A 48 0.25 10.77 5.46
C TYR A 48 0.45 12.11 6.19
N GLY A 49 1.25 12.99 5.62
CA GLY A 49 1.56 14.32 6.14
C GLY A 49 2.74 14.32 7.12
N ILE A 50 2.90 15.45 7.81
CA ILE A 50 3.95 15.63 8.82
C ILE A 50 3.62 14.71 10.02
N ASN A 51 4.58 13.89 10.43
CA ASN A 51 4.43 12.90 11.51
C ASN A 51 3.28 11.91 11.28
N CYS A 52 2.87 11.67 10.04
CA CYS A 52 1.85 10.68 9.74
C CYS A 52 0.51 10.94 10.45
N ASN A 53 0.18 12.21 10.76
CA ASN A 53 -1.01 12.56 11.55
C ASN A 53 -2.32 12.58 10.73
N ASN A 54 -2.25 12.58 9.41
CA ASN A 54 -3.45 12.62 8.57
C ASN A 54 -3.80 11.22 8.07
N THR A 55 -5.09 10.88 8.08
CA THR A 55 -5.59 9.65 7.47
C THR A 55 -6.02 9.90 6.03
N CYS A 56 -5.81 8.94 5.13
CA CYS A 56 -6.20 9.08 3.73
C CYS A 56 -7.68 9.48 3.57
N PRO A 57 -7.98 10.53 2.80
CA PRO A 57 -9.36 10.93 2.56
C PRO A 57 -10.02 9.96 1.59
N TYR A 58 -11.27 9.58 1.86
CA TYR A 58 -12.09 8.84 0.90
C TYR A 58 -12.09 9.57 -0.46
N PRO A 59 -11.90 8.87 -1.60
CA PRO A 59 -11.90 7.41 -1.76
C PRO A 59 -10.54 6.73 -1.64
N ASN A 60 -9.51 7.44 -1.20
CA ASN A 60 -8.14 6.96 -1.27
C ASN A 60 -7.70 6.18 -0.03
N PHE A 61 -6.80 5.22 -0.22
CA PHE A 61 -6.26 4.40 0.86
C PHE A 61 -4.84 3.89 0.57
N GLY A 62 -4.23 3.24 1.57
CA GLY A 62 -2.94 2.57 1.44
C GLY A 62 -1.73 3.51 1.53
N TYR A 63 -0.56 3.06 1.06
CA TYR A 63 0.65 3.90 1.09
C TYR A 63 0.49 5.14 0.22
N ALA A 64 0.78 6.32 0.80
CA ALA A 64 0.66 7.62 0.14
C ALA A 64 -0.71 7.88 -0.50
N CYS A 65 -1.77 7.21 -0.02
CA CYS A 65 -3.13 7.35 -0.51
C CYS A 65 -3.28 7.16 -2.03
N GLN A 66 -2.50 6.24 -2.63
CA GLN A 66 -2.51 6.01 -4.08
C GLN A 66 -3.55 4.99 -4.55
N GLN A 67 -4.16 4.23 -3.62
CA GLN A 67 -5.19 3.24 -3.95
C GLN A 67 -6.58 3.84 -3.78
N ASN A 68 -7.61 3.27 -4.44
CA ASN A 68 -8.94 3.88 -4.51
C ASN A 68 -10.07 2.86 -4.31
N CYS A 69 -11.02 3.20 -3.43
CA CYS A 69 -12.18 2.37 -3.08
C CYS A 69 -13.43 2.61 -3.94
N SER A 70 -13.53 3.71 -4.69
CA SER A 70 -14.78 4.19 -5.32
C SER A 70 -15.53 3.18 -6.18
N GLN A 71 -14.85 2.14 -6.66
CA GLN A 71 -15.42 1.13 -7.56
C GLN A 71 -15.62 -0.24 -6.87
N LYS A 72 -15.19 -0.39 -5.62
CA LYS A 72 -15.12 -1.69 -4.94
C LYS A 72 -16.07 -1.80 -3.73
N CYS A 73 -16.30 -0.71 -3.01
CA CYS A 73 -17.17 -0.71 -1.83
C CYS A 73 -17.69 0.69 -1.52
N SER A 74 -18.62 0.78 -0.58
CA SER A 74 -19.15 2.05 -0.07
C SER A 74 -18.09 2.81 0.74
N LYS A 75 -18.37 4.08 1.07
CA LYS A 75 -17.47 4.90 1.89
C LYS A 75 -17.29 4.31 3.29
N GLU A 76 -18.35 3.71 3.82
CA GLU A 76 -18.42 3.11 5.15
C GLU A 76 -17.58 1.82 5.24
N GLU A 77 -17.37 1.13 4.12
CA GLU A 77 -16.60 -0.11 4.01
C GLU A 77 -15.14 0.11 3.60
N CYS A 78 -14.77 1.33 3.21
CA CYS A 78 -13.43 1.68 2.78
C CYS A 78 -12.56 2.07 3.97
N ASP A 79 -11.70 1.14 4.42
CA ASP A 79 -10.69 1.44 5.42
C ASP A 79 -9.55 2.27 4.81
N PHE A 80 -9.14 3.36 5.46
CA PHE A 80 -8.11 4.25 4.93
C PHE A 80 -6.74 3.57 4.78
N ALA A 81 -6.47 2.47 5.50
CA ALA A 81 -5.22 1.72 5.41
C ALA A 81 -5.32 0.51 4.47
N LYS A 82 -6.41 -0.26 4.57
CA LYS A 82 -6.60 -1.56 3.89
C LYS A 82 -7.50 -1.49 2.66
N GLY A 83 -8.27 -0.42 2.52
CA GLY A 83 -9.29 -0.25 1.49
C GLY A 83 -10.52 -1.10 1.75
N CYS A 84 -11.10 -1.62 0.69
CA CYS A 84 -12.24 -2.51 0.78
C CYS A 84 -11.79 -3.91 1.21
N SER A 85 -12.53 -4.52 2.13
CA SER A 85 -12.43 -5.96 2.39
C SER A 85 -12.96 -6.69 1.15
N SER A 86 -12.09 -7.00 0.18
CA SER A 86 -12.41 -8.09 -0.74
C SER A 86 -12.49 -9.31 0.15
N GLU A 87 -13.67 -9.90 0.30
CA GLU A 87 -13.84 -11.21 0.89
C GLU A 87 -13.02 -12.24 0.08
N TYR A 88 -11.70 -12.27 0.26
CA TYR A 88 -10.96 -13.50 0.15
C TYR A 88 -11.35 -14.31 1.37
N ASN A 89 -12.52 -14.94 1.27
CA ASN A 89 -12.87 -16.06 2.11
C ASN A 89 -11.79 -17.12 1.87
N VAL A 90 -10.70 -17.07 2.62
CA VAL A 90 -9.66 -18.11 2.62
C VAL A 90 -10.32 -19.45 2.95
N GLU A 91 -11.41 -19.44 3.72
CA GLU A 91 -12.33 -20.57 3.94
C GLU A 91 -13.02 -21.10 2.67
N LEU A 92 -13.44 -20.22 1.75
CA LEU A 92 -14.01 -20.63 0.46
C LEU A 92 -12.94 -21.07 -0.55
N LEU A 93 -11.72 -20.52 -0.48
CA LEU A 93 -10.61 -20.99 -1.31
C LEU A 93 -10.11 -22.36 -0.83
N TYR A 94 -9.96 -22.58 0.48
CA TYR A 94 -9.55 -23.87 1.04
C TYR A 94 -10.60 -24.94 0.75
N SER A 95 -11.89 -24.64 0.96
CA SER A 95 -12.99 -25.58 0.67
C SER A 95 -13.16 -25.87 -0.83
N LYS A 96 -12.91 -24.89 -1.71
CA LYS A 96 -12.98 -25.06 -3.18
C LYS A 96 -11.82 -25.88 -3.74
N TRP A 97 -10.61 -25.74 -3.20
CA TRP A 97 -9.47 -26.60 -3.56
C TRP A 97 -9.64 -28.04 -3.04
N SER A 98 -10.17 -28.25 -1.83
CA SER A 98 -10.42 -29.61 -1.31
C SER A 98 -11.51 -30.38 -2.09
N LYS A 99 -12.52 -29.70 -2.65
CA LYS A 99 -13.52 -30.34 -3.51
C LYS A 99 -12.95 -30.71 -4.89
N SER A 100 -12.05 -29.89 -5.44
CA SER A 100 -11.35 -30.20 -6.70
C SER A 100 -10.38 -31.38 -6.58
N ILE A 101 -9.75 -31.57 -5.41
CA ILE A 101 -8.89 -32.75 -5.16
C ILE A 101 -9.73 -34.02 -4.96
N ALA A 102 -10.89 -33.93 -4.30
CA ALA A 102 -11.80 -35.06 -4.11
C ALA A 102 -12.32 -35.63 -5.44
N LEU A 103 -12.54 -34.78 -6.45
CA LEU A 103 -12.93 -35.23 -7.80
C LEU A 103 -11.79 -35.95 -8.55
N ALA A 104 -10.53 -35.58 -8.29
CA ALA A 104 -9.37 -36.20 -8.93
C ALA A 104 -9.04 -37.60 -8.37
N ILE A 105 -9.48 -37.92 -7.15
CA ILE A 105 -9.27 -39.24 -6.54
C ILE A 105 -10.37 -40.24 -6.97
N LEU A 106 -11.55 -39.77 -7.40
CA LEU A 106 -12.67 -40.63 -7.82
C LEU A 106 -12.67 -41.01 -9.31
N VAL A 107 -11.77 -40.45 -10.15
CA VAL A 107 -11.59 -40.87 -11.55
C VAL A 107 -10.37 -41.78 -11.70
N ARG A 108 -10.26 -42.75 -10.80
CA ARG A 108 -9.47 -43.98 -11.00
C ARG A 108 -10.28 -45.17 -10.50
N ILE A 109 -11.33 -45.49 -11.25
CA ILE A 109 -11.88 -46.85 -11.40
C ILE A 109 -12.00 -47.08 -12.90
#